data_AF-A0A2K3KK42-F1
#
_entry.id   AF-A0A2K3KK42-F1
#
_cell.length_a   1.000
_cell.length_b   1.000
_cell.length_c   1.000
_cell.angle_alpha   90.00
_cell.angle_beta   90.00
_cell.angle_gamma   90.00
#
_symmetry.space_group_name_H-M   'P 1'
#
loop_
_entity.id
_entity.type
_entity.pdbx_description
1 polymer ?
#
loop_
_entity_poly.entity_id
_entity_poly.type
_entity_poly.pdbx_seq_one_letter_code
_entity_poly.pdbx_strand_id
1 'polypeptide(L)' 'MAGNPPPPPPVVPERTLGDYGQRNNGELANLGFQPRNHVSFDIKNSVLSTLKENQYSGAETQCPNLHLEHFYEA' A
#
# COMPACT_ATOMS: atom_id res chain seq x y z
N MET A 1 -43.63 19.68 -23.05
CA MET A 1 -42.84 18.45 -22.81
C MET A 1 -41.63 18.85 -21.96
N ALA A 2 -41.72 18.72 -20.63
CA ALA A 2 -40.53 18.91 -19.78
C ALA A 2 -39.63 17.68 -19.97
N GLY A 3 -38.40 17.89 -20.42
CA GLY A 3 -37.43 16.80 -20.57
C GLY A 3 -37.12 16.18 -19.21
N ASN A 4 -37.04 14.85 -19.15
CA ASN A 4 -36.63 14.16 -17.93
C ASN A 4 -35.23 14.63 -17.51
N PRO A 5 -34.99 14.82 -16.19
CA PRO A 5 -33.67 15.17 -15.70
C PRO A 5 -32.66 14.07 -16.04
N PRO A 6 -31.39 14.43 -16.28
CA PRO A 6 -30.35 13.44 -16.55
C PRO A 6 -30.18 12.50 -15.34
N PRO A 7 -29.83 11.22 -15.58
CA PRO A 7 -29.59 10.28 -14.49
C PRO A 7 -28.41 10.73 -13.62
N PRO A 8 -28.45 10.43 -12.30
CA PRO A 8 -27.36 10.76 -11.39
C PRO A 8 -26.06 10.04 -11.78
N PRO A 9 -24.89 10.64 -11.50
CA PRO A 9 -23.61 10.01 -11.78
C PRO A 9 -23.44 8.71 -10.99
N PRO A 10 -22.72 7.71 -11.54
CA PRO A 10 -22.44 6.47 -10.82
C PRO A 10 -21.64 6.76 -9.55
N VAL A 11 -22.08 6.18 -8.43
CA VAL A 11 -21.34 6.21 -7.17
C VAL A 11 -20.09 5.36 -7.34
N VAL A 12 -18.92 5.99 -7.42
CA VAL A 12 -17.64 5.29 -7.36
C VAL A 12 -17.34 5.06 -5.88
N PRO A 13 -17.19 3.81 -5.41
CA PRO A 13 -16.78 3.55 -4.03
C PRO A 13 -15.45 4.23 -3.74
N GLU A 14 -15.36 4.98 -2.62
CA GLU A 14 -14.08 5.55 -2.18
C GLU A 14 -13.10 4.41 -1.93
N ARG A 15 -11.97 4.42 -2.66
CA ARG A 15 -10.91 3.45 -2.44
C ARG A 15 -10.03 3.92 -1.29
N THR A 16 -9.90 3.08 -0.28
CA THR A 16 -8.99 3.23 0.85
C THR A 16 -7.61 2.67 0.53
N LEU A 17 -6.60 2.98 1.36
CA LEU A 17 -5.28 2.35 1.28
C LEU A 17 -5.34 0.81 1.36
N GLY A 18 -6.34 0.25 2.05
CA GLY A 18 -6.57 -1.19 2.14
C GLY A 18 -7.10 -1.82 0.84
N ASP A 19 -7.55 -1.00 -0.11
CA ASP A 19 -8.02 -1.44 -1.43
C ASP A 19 -6.89 -1.50 -2.47
N TYR A 20 -5.66 -1.14 -2.07
CA TYR A 20 -4.48 -1.27 -2.91
C TYR A 20 -4.18 -2.74 -3.20
N GLY A 21 -4.07 -3.11 -4.48
CA GLY A 21 -3.89 -4.50 -4.88
C GLY A 21 -5.16 -5.35 -4.88
N GLN A 22 -6.35 -4.77 -4.74
CA GLN A 22 -7.61 -5.48 -5.02
C GLN A 22 -8.04 -5.23 -6.48
N ARG A 23 -8.50 -6.27 -7.18
CA ARG A 23 -9.19 -6.09 -8.48
C ARG A 23 -10.58 -5.50 -8.25
N ASN A 24 -11.17 -4.91 -9.29
CA ASN A 24 -12.51 -4.29 -9.27
C ASN A 24 -13.67 -5.21 -8.78
N ASN A 25 -13.40 -6.51 -8.55
CA ASN A 25 -14.37 -7.51 -8.13
C ASN A 25 -14.12 -8.06 -6.70
N GLY A 26 -13.26 -7.42 -5.89
CA GLY A 26 -12.98 -7.87 -4.52
C GLY A 26 -12.09 -9.11 -4.42
N GLU A 27 -11.55 -9.60 -5.53
CA GLU A 27 -10.50 -10.63 -5.54
C GLU A 27 -9.13 -10.01 -5.25
N LEU A 28 -8.36 -10.65 -4.35
CA LEU A 28 -6.98 -10.30 -4.06
C LEU A 28 -6.13 -10.38 -5.34
N ALA A 29 -5.55 -9.28 -5.81
CA ALA A 29 -4.73 -9.24 -7.02
C ALA A 29 -3.31 -9.80 -6.85
N ASN A 30 -3.04 -10.53 -5.76
CA ASN A 30 -1.71 -11.05 -5.42
C ASN A 30 -1.22 -12.18 -6.35
N LEU A 31 -2.03 -12.62 -7.31
CA LEU A 31 -1.61 -13.57 -8.34
C LEU A 31 -0.88 -12.84 -9.47
N GLY A 32 0.40 -12.52 -9.25
CA GLY A 32 1.34 -12.24 -10.34
C GLY A 32 1.58 -10.77 -10.67
N PHE A 33 1.59 -9.88 -9.68
CA PHE A 33 2.15 -8.55 -9.89
C PHE A 33 3.66 -8.66 -10.15
N GLN A 34 4.03 -8.80 -11.43
CA GLN A 34 5.38 -8.55 -11.91
C GLN A 34 5.44 -7.09 -12.37
N PRO A 35 6.14 -6.20 -11.65
CA PRO A 35 6.40 -4.87 -12.14
C PRO A 35 7.08 -4.97 -13.50
N ARG A 36 6.52 -4.32 -14.53
CA ARG A 36 7.11 -4.31 -15.89
C ARG A 36 8.54 -3.76 -15.90
N ASN A 37 8.86 -2.89 -14.94
CA ASN A 37 10.18 -2.37 -14.71
C ASN A 37 10.76 -3.02 -13.46
N HIS A 38 11.86 -3.75 -13.61
CA HIS A 38 12.62 -4.21 -12.46
C HIS A 38 13.31 -3.00 -11.83
N VAL A 39 12.83 -2.58 -10.66
CA VAL A 39 13.45 -1.52 -9.89
C VAL A 39 14.35 -2.19 -8.85
N SER A 40 15.66 -2.08 -9.04
CA SER A 40 16.64 -2.51 -8.06
C SER A 40 17.06 -1.32 -7.22
N PHE A 41 17.03 -1.48 -5.90
CA PHE A 41 17.56 -0.51 -4.95
C PHE A 41 18.88 -1.02 -4.40
N ASP A 42 19.88 -0.14 -4.33
CA ASP A 42 21.10 -0.43 -3.58
C ASP A 42 20.86 -0.05 -2.11
N ILE A 43 20.77 -1.07 -1.25
CA ILE A 43 20.48 -0.90 0.17
C ILE A 43 21.76 -1.19 0.95
N LYS A 44 22.21 -0.21 1.74
CA LYS A 44 23.37 -0.37 2.61
C LYS A 44 23.13 -1.48 3.64
N ASN A 45 24.16 -2.27 3.92
CA ASN A 45 24.08 -3.32 4.95
C ASN A 45 23.76 -2.79 6.35
N SER A 46 24.18 -1.56 6.68
CA SER A 46 23.88 -0.95 7.97
C SER A 46 22.37 -0.77 8.17
N VAL A 47 21.71 -0.21 7.17
CA VAL A 47 20.24 -0.07 7.10
C VAL A 47 19.56 -1.44 7.27
N LEU A 48 20.05 -2.46 6.57
CA LEU A 48 19.49 -3.81 6.66
C LEU A 48 19.63 -4.42 8.06
N SER A 49 20.76 -4.21 8.72
CA SER A 49 21.00 -4.65 10.10
C SER A 49 20.08 -3.95 11.10
N THR A 50 19.93 -2.62 11.01
CA THR A 50 19.04 -1.85 11.90
C THR A 50 17.58 -2.30 11.76
N LEU A 51 17.10 -2.54 10.54
CA LEU A 51 15.75 -3.07 10.32
C LEU A 51 15.57 -4.49 10.89
N LYS A 52 16.63 -5.30 10.86
CA LYS A 52 16.60 -6.66 11.40
C LYS A 52 16.59 -6.66 12.94
N GLU A 53 17.23 -5.69 13.58
CA GLU A 53 17.24 -5.53 15.03
C GLU A 53 15.92 -4.97 15.57
N ASN A 54 15.29 -4.05 14.84
CA ASN A 54 14.05 -3.41 15.23
C ASN A 54 12.90 -3.80 14.28
N GLN A 55 12.48 -5.07 14.32
CA GLN A 55 11.42 -5.55 13.44
C GLN A 55 10.04 -5.04 13.87
N TYR A 56 9.23 -4.66 12.90
CA TYR A 56 7.81 -4.44 13.13
C TYR A 56 7.12 -5.76 13.50
N SER A 57 6.45 -5.80 14.66
CA SER A 57 5.83 -7.02 15.17
C SER A 57 4.50 -7.36 14.49
N GLY A 58 3.89 -6.41 13.80
CA GLY A 58 2.54 -6.56 13.23
C GLY A 58 1.42 -6.41 14.26
N ALA A 59 1.73 -6.12 15.53
CA ALA A 59 0.71 -5.91 16.55
C ALA A 59 -0.14 -4.67 16.26
N GLU A 60 -1.46 -4.78 16.41
CA GLU A 60 -2.40 -3.67 16.17
C GLU A 60 -2.14 -2.45 17.07
N THR A 61 -1.51 -2.66 18.22
CA THR A 61 -1.14 -1.60 19.17
C THR A 61 0.19 -0.92 18.83
N GLN A 62 0.97 -1.46 17.89
CA GLN A 62 2.26 -0.90 17.50
C GLN A 62 2.07 0.04 16.30
N CYS A 63 2.53 1.28 16.43
CA CYS A 63 2.60 2.21 15.30
C CYS A 63 3.47 1.62 14.17
N PRO A 64 2.93 1.45 12.94
CA PRO A 64 3.66 0.81 11.83
C PRO A 64 4.98 1.49 11.48
N ASN A 65 5.10 2.80 11.72
CA ASN A 65 6.25 3.59 11.32
C ASN A 65 7.31 3.78 12.41
N LEU A 66 7.06 3.35 13.66
CA LEU A 66 7.98 3.59 14.78
C LEU A 66 9.36 2.95 14.52
N HIS A 67 9.36 1.74 13.95
CA HIS A 67 10.59 1.02 13.62
C HIS A 67 11.44 1.67 12.51
N LEU A 68 10.90 2.70 11.84
CA LEU A 68 11.55 3.43 10.75
C LEU A 68 12.07 4.80 11.20
N GLU A 69 11.83 5.25 12.44
CA GLU A 69 12.18 6.61 12.88
C GLU A 69 13.68 6.92 12.77
N HIS A 70 14.54 5.94 13.00
CA HIS A 70 16.00 6.08 12.94
C HIS A 70 16.61 5.48 11.67
N PHE A 71 15.79 5.20 10.64
CA PHE A 71 16.23 4.55 9.40
C PHE A 71 17.35 5.33 8.67
N TYR A 72 17.35 6.66 8.76
CA TYR A 72 18.36 7.53 8.12
C TYR A 72 19.66 7.66 8.90
N GLU A 73 19.70 7.22 10.15
CA GLU A 73 20.86 7.33 11.04
C GLU A 73 21.82 6.13 10.90
N ALA A 74 21.44 5.13 10.09
CA ALA A 74 22.19 3.92 9.80
C ALA A 74 23.26 4.07 8.70
#